data_AF-A0A2N1MVV6-F1
#
_entry.id   AF-A0A2N1MVV6-F1
#
_cell.length_a   1.000
_cell.length_b   1.000
_cell.length_c   1.000
_cell.angle_alpha   90.00
_cell.angle_beta   90.00
_cell.angle_gamma   90.00
#
_symmetry.space_group_name_H-M   'P 1'
#
loop_
_entity.id
_entity.type
_entity.pdbx_description
1 polymer ?
#
loop_
_entity_poly.entity_id
_entity_poly.type
_entity_poly.pdbx_seq_one_letter_code
_entity_poly.pdbx_strand_id
1 'polypeptide(L)'
;MSTTTNTIVTLRLRGDGVDKVEEIQEELKDKDVDQLDDYINKKFDDLNQGFINYSNTTREYVRSLAPKRSDYLSEEDFKKAKEEYQNFIAWVTGVIQKLSEWLKDLFEKILSFFKSLWNWIKAQVRTWLKSILYI
;
A
#
# COMPACT_ATOMS: atom_id res chain seq x y z
N MET A 1 1.21 -33.74 -29.90
CA MET A 1 0.84 -33.28 -28.54
C MET A 1 1.04 -31.78 -28.52
N SER A 2 -0.06 -31.02 -28.57
CA SER A 2 -0.04 -29.57 -28.74
C SER A 2 0.20 -28.91 -27.39
N THR A 3 1.33 -28.22 -27.25
CA THR A 3 1.63 -27.28 -26.17
C THR A 3 0.65 -26.11 -26.26
N THR A 4 -0.43 -26.18 -25.49
CA THR A 4 -1.32 -25.05 -25.23
C THR A 4 -0.57 -24.07 -24.33
N THR A 5 0.29 -23.26 -24.93
CA THR A 5 0.97 -22.14 -24.27
C THR A 5 -0.08 -21.25 -23.62
N ASN A 6 0.09 -21.01 -22.32
CA ASN A 6 -0.75 -20.17 -21.48
C ASN A 6 -0.93 -18.77 -22.07
N THR A 7 -2.00 -18.56 -22.85
CA THR A 7 -2.42 -17.25 -23.36
C THR A 7 -3.24 -16.49 -22.31
N ILE A 8 -2.87 -16.58 -21.03
CA ILE A 8 -3.40 -15.69 -19.99
C ILE A 8 -2.33 -14.62 -19.73
N VAL A 9 -2.34 -13.63 -20.62
CA VAL A 9 -2.00 -12.23 -20.32
C VAL A 9 -0.54 -11.95 -19.94
N THR A 10 0.26 -11.59 -20.93
CA THR A 10 1.37 -10.64 -20.74
C THR A 10 0.76 -9.23 -20.59
N LEU A 11 0.37 -8.86 -19.37
CA LEU A 11 0.07 -7.46 -19.04
C LEU A 11 1.40 -6.70 -19.17
N ARG A 12 1.52 -5.86 -20.20
CA ARG A 12 2.76 -5.12 -20.51
C ARG A 12 3.03 -4.05 -19.45
N LEU A 13 3.47 -4.46 -18.26
CA LEU A 13 4.25 -3.64 -17.36
C LEU A 13 5.59 -3.39 -18.09
N ARG A 14 6.04 -2.13 -18.24
CA ARG A 14 7.36 -1.84 -18.81
C ARG A 14 8.33 -1.59 -17.65
N GLY A 15 9.40 -2.40 -17.55
CA GLY A 15 10.46 -2.31 -16.53
C GLY A 15 10.41 -3.42 -15.47
N ASP A 16 11.37 -3.41 -14.53
CA ASP A 16 11.69 -4.35 -13.42
C ASP A 16 10.51 -4.91 -12.59
N GLY A 17 9.27 -4.48 -12.87
CA GLY A 17 8.04 -5.04 -12.32
C GLY A 17 7.49 -6.27 -13.07
N VAL A 18 7.94 -6.58 -14.30
CA VAL A 18 7.52 -7.79 -15.03
C VAL A 18 8.06 -9.05 -14.35
N ASP A 19 9.35 -9.05 -13.99
CA ASP A 19 10.04 -10.20 -13.40
C ASP A 19 9.40 -10.64 -12.07
N LYS A 20 8.88 -9.68 -11.30
CA LYS A 20 8.19 -9.95 -10.02
C LYS A 20 6.79 -10.55 -10.20
N VAL A 21 6.11 -10.25 -11.30
CA VAL A 21 4.76 -10.80 -11.55
C VAL A 21 4.87 -12.27 -11.95
N GLU A 22 5.83 -12.61 -12.81
CA GLU A 22 6.04 -14.00 -13.24
C GLU A 22 6.46 -14.90 -12.06
N GLU A 23 7.36 -14.42 -11.19
CA GLU A 23 7.75 -15.14 -9.97
C GLU A 23 6.54 -15.41 -9.05
N ILE A 24 5.70 -14.40 -8.84
CA ILE A 24 4.48 -14.56 -8.03
C ILE A 24 3.50 -15.52 -8.71
N GLN A 25 3.34 -15.45 -10.03
CA GLN A 25 2.44 -16.36 -10.76
C GLN A 25 2.85 -17.82 -10.57
N GLU A 26 4.15 -18.13 -10.63
CA GLU A 26 4.64 -19.49 -10.36
C GLU A 26 4.43 -19.89 -8.89
N GLU A 27 4.62 -18.98 -7.92
CA GLU A 27 4.31 -19.25 -6.51
C GLU A 27 2.82 -19.59 -6.28
N LEU A 28 1.93 -19.00 -7.07
CA LEU A 28 0.48 -19.15 -6.91
C LEU A 28 -0.13 -20.30 -7.71
N LYS A 29 0.61 -20.91 -8.64
CA LYS A 29 0.09 -21.81 -9.67
C LYS A 29 -0.67 -23.03 -9.15
N ASP A 30 -0.20 -23.62 -8.06
CA ASP A 30 -0.75 -24.85 -7.48
C ASP A 30 -1.62 -24.58 -6.24
N LYS A 31 -1.89 -23.30 -5.92
CA LYS A 31 -2.72 -22.93 -4.78
C LYS A 31 -4.20 -23.08 -5.10
N ASP A 32 -4.95 -23.64 -4.15
CA ASP A 32 -6.41 -23.60 -4.20
C ASP A 32 -6.97 -22.21 -3.81
N VAL A 33 -8.28 -22.04 -3.88
CA VAL A 33 -8.94 -20.75 -3.64
C VAL A 33 -8.72 -20.24 -2.21
N ASP A 34 -8.76 -21.12 -1.20
CA ASP A 34 -8.59 -20.73 0.20
C ASP A 34 -7.13 -20.30 0.44
N GLN A 35 -6.17 -21.02 -0.14
CA GLN A 35 -4.75 -20.66 -0.09
C GLN A 35 -4.43 -19.35 -0.83
N LEU A 36 -5.17 -19.03 -1.90
CA LEU A 36 -5.06 -17.75 -2.59
C LEU A 36 -5.64 -16.60 -1.74
N ASP A 37 -6.74 -16.85 -1.02
CA ASP A 37 -7.33 -15.87 -0.10
C ASP A 37 -6.37 -15.57 1.06
N ASP A 38 -5.81 -16.60 1.69
CA ASP A 38 -4.79 -16.46 2.73
C ASP A 38 -3.56 -15.69 2.23
N TYR A 39 -3.12 -15.98 1.00
CA TYR A 39 -1.98 -15.28 0.40
C TYR A 39 -2.26 -13.78 0.23
N ILE A 40 -3.41 -13.40 -0.34
CA ILE A 40 -3.73 -11.99 -0.57
C ILE A 40 -3.95 -11.25 0.76
N ASN A 41 -4.60 -11.89 1.74
CA ASN A 41 -4.78 -11.34 3.09
C ASN A 41 -3.42 -11.05 3.74
N LYS A 42 -2.49 -12.00 3.70
CA LYS A 42 -1.13 -11.81 4.23
C LYS A 42 -0.40 -10.62 3.59
N LYS A 43 -0.50 -10.44 2.27
CA LYS A 43 0.16 -9.30 1.59
C LYS A 43 -0.45 -7.96 2.00
N PHE A 44 -1.76 -7.89 2.19
CA PHE A 44 -2.40 -6.67 2.72
C PHE A 44 -2.04 -6.44 4.19
N ASP A 45 -1.95 -7.49 5.00
CA ASP A 45 -1.51 -7.38 6.39
C ASP A 45 -0.08 -6.87 6.50
N ASP A 46 0.85 -7.41 5.70
CA ASP A 46 2.24 -6.95 5.64
C ASP A 46 2.32 -5.45 5.29
N LEU A 47 1.52 -5.01 4.29
CA LEU A 47 1.43 -3.60 3.91
C LEU A 47 0.90 -2.73 5.07
N ASN A 48 -0.20 -3.15 5.70
CA ASN A 48 -0.84 -2.44 6.80
C ASN A 48 0.11 -2.31 8.00
N GLN A 49 0.78 -3.40 8.38
CA GLN A 49 1.78 -3.39 9.46
C GLN A 49 2.95 -2.46 9.14
N GLY A 50 3.42 -2.44 7.89
CA GLY A 50 4.43 -1.49 7.44
C GLY A 50 4.02 -0.03 7.70
N PHE A 51 2.81 0.37 7.29
CA PHE A 51 2.30 1.71 7.56
C PHE A 51 2.17 2.02 9.05
N ILE A 52 1.65 1.08 9.85
CA ILE A 52 1.49 1.23 11.30
C ILE A 52 2.85 1.45 11.96
N ASN A 53 3.85 0.64 11.59
CA ASN A 53 5.19 0.73 12.16
C ASN A 53 5.83 2.10 11.88
N TYR A 54 5.85 2.55 10.63
CA TYR A 54 6.40 3.86 10.28
C TYR A 54 5.63 5.02 10.93
N SER A 55 4.30 4.91 11.04
CA SER A 55 3.47 5.89 11.75
C SER A 55 3.84 5.99 13.24
N ASN A 56 4.01 4.84 13.90
CA ASN A 56 4.38 4.78 15.31
C ASN A 56 5.78 5.34 15.55
N THR A 57 6.77 4.97 14.74
CA THR A 57 8.13 5.53 14.85
C THR A 57 8.12 7.06 14.69
N THR A 58 7.35 7.59 13.74
CA THR A 58 7.24 9.04 13.52
C THR A 58 6.58 9.72 14.73
N ARG A 59 5.52 9.11 15.29
CA ARG A 59 4.83 9.59 16.49
C ARG A 59 5.77 9.65 17.70
N GLU A 60 6.55 8.59 17.91
CA GLU A 60 7.52 8.51 19.01
C GLU A 60 8.60 9.59 18.88
N TYR A 61 9.14 9.79 17.68
CA TYR A 61 10.10 10.86 17.41
C TYR A 61 9.52 12.23 17.75
N VAL A 62 8.34 12.57 17.23
CA VAL A 62 7.68 13.87 17.52
C VAL A 62 7.49 14.07 19.02
N ARG A 63 7.02 13.05 19.74
CA ARG A 63 6.83 13.11 21.21
C ARG A 63 8.13 13.27 21.97
N SER A 64 9.22 12.72 21.47
CA SER A 64 10.55 12.80 22.10
C SER A 64 11.11 14.23 22.12
N LEU A 65 10.63 15.11 21.22
CA LEU A 65 11.06 16.50 21.13
C LEU A 65 10.35 17.43 22.12
N ALA A 66 9.41 16.91 22.93
CA ALA A 66 8.70 17.71 23.91
C ALA A 66 9.68 18.31 24.95
N PRO A 67 9.66 19.65 25.17
CA PRO A 67 10.57 20.29 26.10
C PRO A 67 10.28 19.85 27.53
N LYS A 68 11.33 19.49 28.28
CA LYS A 68 11.21 19.17 29.71
C LYS A 68 11.66 20.37 30.54
N ARG A 69 10.95 20.67 31.62
CA ARG A 69 11.28 21.83 32.47
C ARG A 69 12.72 21.79 33.00
N SER A 70 13.22 20.58 33.28
CA SER A 70 14.58 20.31 33.77
C SER A 70 15.69 20.81 32.84
N ASP A 71 15.38 20.98 31.55
CA ASP A 71 16.39 21.26 30.52
C ASP A 71 16.67 22.77 30.40
N TYR A 72 15.99 23.61 31.20
CA TYR A 72 16.03 25.07 31.10
C TYR A 72 16.36 25.73 32.44
N LEU A 73 17.24 26.74 32.38
CA LEU A 73 17.70 27.48 33.57
C LEU A 73 16.63 28.45 34.12
N SER A 74 15.79 29.01 33.24
CA SER A 74 14.77 30.00 33.60
C SER A 74 13.37 29.56 33.19
N GLU A 75 12.34 30.14 33.85
CA GLU A 75 10.95 29.89 33.49
C GLU A 75 10.59 30.54 32.14
N GLU A 76 11.22 31.67 31.82
CA GLU A 76 11.00 32.37 30.56
C GLU A 76 11.50 31.55 29.36
N ASP A 77 12.68 30.93 29.46
CA ASP A 77 13.23 30.10 28.39
C ASP A 77 12.39 28.83 28.18
N PHE A 78 11.93 28.20 29.27
CA PHE A 78 11.02 27.07 29.17
C PHE A 78 9.70 27.45 28.50
N LYS A 79 9.13 28.62 28.84
CA LYS A 79 7.90 29.10 28.22
C LYS A 79 8.08 29.31 26.71
N LYS A 80 9.18 29.94 26.28
CA LYS A 80 9.49 30.12 24.85
C LYS A 80 9.64 28.77 24.13
N ALA A 81 10.36 27.83 24.71
CA ALA A 81 10.51 26.49 24.12
C ALA A 81 9.17 25.74 24.00
N LYS A 82 8.29 25.89 25.00
CA LYS A 82 6.94 25.33 24.96
C LYS A 82 6.10 25.95 23.84
N GLU A 83 6.16 27.28 23.66
CA GLU A 83 5.46 27.99 22.58
C GLU A 83 5.95 27.53 21.20
N GLU A 84 7.27 27.40 21.01
CA GLU A 84 7.84 26.87 19.76
C GLU A 84 7.43 25.41 19.51
N TYR A 85 7.43 24.57 20.55
CA TYR A 85 6.96 23.20 20.42
C TYR A 85 5.46 23.13 20.06
N GLN A 86 4.62 24.03 20.59
CA GLN A 86 3.21 24.14 20.17
C GLN A 86 3.08 24.47 18.68
N ASN A 87 3.88 25.41 18.18
CA ASN A 87 3.93 25.73 16.76
C ASN A 87 4.36 24.52 15.92
N PHE A 88 5.41 23.82 16.35
CA PHE A 88 5.85 22.58 15.70
C PHE A 88 4.74 21.52 15.64
N ILE A 89 4.00 21.29 16.74
CA ILE A 89 2.88 20.35 16.77
C ILE A 89 1.76 20.77 15.81
N ALA A 90 1.47 22.06 15.67
CA ALA A 90 0.51 22.55 14.69
C ALA A 90 0.93 22.20 13.25
N TRP A 91 2.21 22.39 12.91
CA TRP A 91 2.77 21.99 11.61
C TRP A 91 2.71 20.49 11.39
N VAL A 92 3.14 19.68 12.37
CA VAL A 92 3.05 18.21 12.30
C VAL A 92 1.61 17.77 12.06
N THR A 93 0.65 18.36 12.77
CA THR A 93 -0.78 18.05 12.61
C THR A 93 -1.26 18.36 11.20
N GLY A 94 -0.87 19.51 10.63
CA GLY A 94 -1.22 19.87 9.26
C GLY A 94 -0.62 18.91 8.22
N VAL A 95 0.61 18.43 8.43
CA VAL A 95 1.22 17.42 7.56
C VAL A 95 0.47 16.09 7.65
N ILE A 96 0.12 15.63 8.87
CA ILE A 96 -0.63 14.38 9.08
C ILE A 96 -2.01 14.42 8.41
N GLN A 97 -2.71 15.56 8.48
CA GLN A 97 -4.01 15.74 7.82
C GLN A 97 -3.88 15.59 6.30
N LYS A 98 -2.94 16.31 5.68
CA LYS A 98 -2.68 16.20 4.23
C LYS A 98 -2.27 14.79 3.83
N LEU A 99 -1.44 14.13 4.64
CA LEU A 99 -1.03 12.74 4.38
C LEU A 99 -2.22 11.80 4.41
N SER A 100 -3.15 11.99 5.36
CA SER A 100 -4.36 11.15 5.48
C SER A 100 -5.27 11.31 4.26
N GLU A 101 -5.46 12.54 3.79
CA GLU A 101 -6.23 12.82 2.57
C GLU A 101 -5.57 12.22 1.33
N TRP A 102 -4.25 12.40 1.20
CA TRP A 102 -3.48 11.84 0.09
C TRP A 102 -3.51 10.30 0.08
N LEU A 103 -3.36 9.66 1.25
CA LEU A 103 -3.46 8.20 1.37
C LEU A 103 -4.84 7.71 0.93
N LYS A 104 -5.91 8.38 1.37
CA LYS A 104 -7.28 8.03 0.97
C LYS A 104 -7.44 8.07 -0.56
N ASP A 105 -7.05 9.17 -1.20
CA ASP A 105 -7.14 9.32 -2.66
C ASP A 105 -6.29 8.28 -3.40
N LEU A 106 -5.09 7.98 -2.89
CA LEU A 106 -4.23 6.93 -3.43
C LEU A 106 -4.92 5.56 -3.38
N PHE A 107 -5.49 5.16 -2.24
CA PHE A 107 -6.18 3.88 -2.10
C PHE A 107 -7.46 3.80 -2.95
N GLU A 108 -8.20 4.89 -3.11
CA GLU A 108 -9.34 4.96 -4.03
C GLU A 108 -8.91 4.72 -5.49
N LYS A 109 -7.78 5.30 -5.91
CA LYS A 109 -7.19 5.08 -7.25
C LYS A 109 -6.73 3.65 -7.44
N ILE A 110 -6.04 3.07 -6.45
CA ILE A 110 -5.60 1.67 -6.46
C ILE A 110 -6.81 0.72 -6.56
N LEU A 111 -7.87 0.96 -5.77
CA LEU A 111 -9.10 0.18 -5.81
C LEU A 111 -9.77 0.25 -7.19
N SER A 112 -9.84 1.45 -7.77
CA SER A 112 -10.38 1.65 -9.13
C SER A 112 -9.58 0.89 -10.19
N PHE A 113 -8.25 0.94 -10.07
CA PHE A 113 -7.35 0.17 -10.93
C PHE A 113 -7.62 -1.35 -10.82
N PHE A 114 -7.68 -1.91 -9.61
CA PHE A 114 -7.94 -3.35 -9.43
C PHE A 114 -9.32 -3.77 -9.94
N LYS A 115 -10.36 -2.95 -9.73
CA LYS A 115 -11.70 -3.20 -10.31
C LYS A 115 -11.66 -3.25 -11.84
N SER A 116 -10.94 -2.31 -12.45
CA SER A 116 -10.79 -2.21 -13.90
C SER A 116 -10.02 -3.42 -14.45
N LEU A 117 -8.92 -3.78 -13.78
CA LEU A 117 -8.10 -4.94 -14.11
C LEU A 117 -8.92 -6.24 -14.06
N TRP A 118 -9.67 -6.47 -12.98
CA TRP A 118 -10.50 -7.67 -12.85
C TRP A 118 -11.62 -7.75 -13.90
N ASN A 119 -12.26 -6.63 -14.20
CA ASN A 119 -13.27 -6.57 -15.26
C ASN A 119 -12.68 -6.92 -16.63
N TRP A 120 -11.48 -6.42 -16.91
CA TRP A 120 -10.75 -6.75 -18.12
C TRP A 120 -10.40 -8.25 -18.19
N ILE A 121 -9.91 -8.85 -17.09
CA ILE A 121 -9.63 -10.30 -17.00
C ILE A 121 -10.89 -11.12 -17.30
N LYS A 122 -12.02 -10.81 -16.66
CA LYS A 122 -13.31 -11.50 -16.91
C LYS A 122 -13.74 -11.39 -18.37
N ALA A 123 -13.53 -10.25 -19.01
CA ALA A 123 -13.87 -10.06 -20.42
C ALA A 123 -13.03 -10.96 -21.33
N GLN A 124 -11.72 -11.07 -21.08
CA GLN A 124 -10.83 -11.97 -21.82
C GLN A 124 -11.27 -13.43 -21.71
N VAL A 125 -11.56 -13.90 -20.48
CA VAL A 125 -12.03 -15.27 -20.23
C VAL A 125 -13.33 -15.56 -20.99
N ARG A 126 -14.30 -14.62 -20.98
CA ARG A 126 -15.56 -14.77 -21.72
C ARG A 126 -15.36 -14.86 -23.24
N THR A 127 -14.46 -14.05 -23.79
CA THR A 127 -14.14 -14.07 -25.22
C THR A 127 -13.51 -15.40 -25.62
N TRP A 128 -12.58 -15.91 -24.80
CA TRP A 128 -11.94 -17.21 -25.03
C TRP A 128 -12.95 -18.36 -25.00
N LEU A 129 -13.84 -18.41 -24.00
CA LEU A 129 -14.88 -19.44 -23.91
C LEU A 129 -15.79 -19.45 -25.14
N LYS A 130 -16.19 -18.28 -25.64
CA LYS A 130 -17.00 -18.18 -26.87
C LYS A 130 -16.25 -18.72 -28.09
N SER A 131 -14.95 -18.48 -28.19
CA SER A 131 -14.16 -18.98 -29.32
C SER A 131 -14.04 -20.51 -29.33
N ILE A 132 -14.06 -21.16 -28.17
CA ILE A 132 -14.01 -22.63 -28.07
C ILE A 132 -15.37 -23.26 -28.36
N LEU A 133 -16.46 -22.64 -27.90
CA LEU A 133 -17.83 -23.17 -28.07
C LEU A 133 -18.39 -23.01 -29.50
N TYR A 134 -17.75 -22.18 -30.34
CA TYR A 134 -18.14 -21.95 -31.74
C TYR A 134 -17.21 -22.65 -32.76
N ILE A 135 -16.35 -23.56 -32.30
CA ILE A 135 -15.61 -24.55 -33.10
C ILE A 135 -16.28 -25.91 -32.90
#